data_AF-A0A969AYW9-F1
#
_entry.id   AF-A0A969AYW9-F1
#
_cell.length_a   1.000
_cell.length_b   1.000
_cell.length_c   1.000
_cell.angle_alpha   90.00
_cell.angle_beta   90.00
_cell.angle_gamma   90.00
#
_symmetry.space_group_name_H-M   'P 1'
#
loop_
_entity.id
_entity.type
_entity.pdbx_description
1 polymer ?
#
loop_
_entity_poly.entity_id
_entity_poly.type
_entity_poly.pdbx_seq_one_letter_code
_entity_poly.pdbx_strand_id
1 'polypeptide(L)'
;MVHPDIAARVFEAAVRSRYNLMIPASFIEIFNPAEEKLLELASDRGLYLSQHHVEPLGVSAFGYFNYWKRKSGEKPLFSYYSEKEKVIEVWKESAKQWSKYPDVIWQIGLRGIADRPMWLADPGVPQSDEERAGIISEAMYTQMAILDSLMPGATREVTTTLWGEGAVFNEMGLLKFPENTTIVFADNSPGWIMPEDFYQTRREEGINYGIYYHHGLIGSGPHLAQAVPPAKTAEIFRLAREYQSDYYGIINVGNVREFVLGIAATRDIMENTADFEPQQWLASWGKRNFGDEAEAAATAYQTFFDSYVTDDTYGTPLLLDGLARTKARNNLNLIRGMLKEGYVKEKESNGQQSKDAFAKSLAKAYPGANMDMPQWIDKASKQDSLLSVALTRTLELASTLHGQQKNLSRNQPHRAYPFHAMPYRCGASNIQGRLGFRIRTKGSF
;
A
#
# COMPACT_ATOMS: atom_id res chain seq x y z
N MET A 1 13.49 2.54 -8.80
CA MET A 1 14.41 2.62 -7.65
C MET A 1 14.52 4.08 -7.23
N VAL A 2 14.39 4.36 -5.93
CA VAL A 2 14.59 5.72 -5.36
C VAL A 2 16.09 6.03 -5.36
N HIS A 3 16.47 7.27 -5.63
CA HIS A 3 17.88 7.66 -5.59
C HIS A 3 18.42 7.55 -4.14
N PRO A 4 19.61 6.96 -3.91
CA PRO A 4 20.15 6.77 -2.55
C PRO A 4 20.18 8.04 -1.68
N ASP A 5 20.54 9.19 -2.26
CA ASP A 5 20.54 10.47 -1.52
C ASP A 5 19.15 10.90 -1.03
N ILE A 6 18.10 10.58 -1.79
CA ILE A 6 16.72 10.87 -1.39
C ILE A 6 16.31 9.90 -0.27
N ALA A 7 16.63 8.61 -0.44
CA ALA A 7 16.34 7.60 0.57
C ALA A 7 17.05 7.90 1.91
N ALA A 8 18.31 8.31 1.88
CA ALA A 8 19.07 8.68 3.08
C ALA A 8 18.39 9.82 3.88
N ARG A 9 17.78 10.80 3.19
CA ARG A 9 17.01 11.88 3.82
C ARG A 9 15.69 11.38 4.41
N VAL A 10 15.02 10.46 3.72
CA VAL A 10 13.79 9.81 4.24
C VAL A 10 14.10 9.02 5.52
N PHE A 11 15.18 8.22 5.52
CA PHE A 11 15.57 7.44 6.69
C PHE A 11 16.05 8.32 7.85
N GLU A 12 16.77 9.41 7.58
CA GLU A 12 17.08 10.41 8.59
C GLU A 12 15.80 11.02 9.20
N ALA A 13 14.83 11.39 8.35
CA ALA A 13 13.55 11.93 8.82
C ALA A 13 12.77 10.91 9.67
N ALA A 14 12.79 9.62 9.29
CA ALA A 14 12.16 8.55 10.06
C ALA A 14 12.75 8.44 11.48
N VAL A 15 14.08 8.37 11.60
CA VAL A 15 14.76 8.28 12.91
C VAL A 15 14.59 9.57 13.72
N ARG A 16 14.65 10.76 13.12
CA ARG A 16 14.35 12.02 13.80
C ARG A 16 12.91 12.09 14.31
N SER A 17 12.00 11.43 13.60
CA SER A 17 10.61 11.26 14.00
C SER A 17 10.43 10.10 14.98
N ARG A 18 11.51 9.43 15.41
CA ARG A 18 11.49 8.29 16.34
C ARG A 18 10.73 7.07 15.81
N TYR A 19 10.60 6.93 14.49
CA TYR A 19 10.32 5.63 13.90
C TYR A 19 11.56 4.75 14.00
N ASN A 20 11.34 3.46 14.24
CA ASN A 20 12.39 2.46 14.41
C ASN A 20 12.34 1.36 13.35
N LEU A 21 11.32 1.31 12.49
CA LEU A 21 11.08 0.26 11.51
C LEU A 21 10.89 0.85 10.11
N MET A 22 11.43 0.17 9.11
CA MET A 22 11.33 0.58 7.71
C MET A 22 11.20 -0.60 6.77
N ILE A 23 10.26 -0.48 5.82
CA ILE A 23 10.29 -1.21 4.54
C ILE A 23 10.87 -0.22 3.52
N PRO A 24 12.16 -0.33 3.15
CA PRO A 24 12.86 0.76 2.43
C PRO A 24 12.26 1.10 1.06
N ALA A 25 11.68 0.11 0.40
CA ALA A 25 10.89 0.21 -0.82
C ALA A 25 10.12 -1.10 -1.02
N SER A 26 9.06 -1.09 -1.84
CA SER A 26 8.46 -2.31 -2.36
C SER A 26 9.25 -2.84 -3.55
N PHE A 27 9.23 -4.15 -3.72
CA PHE A 27 9.86 -4.90 -4.81
C PHE A 27 11.40 -4.82 -4.82
N ILE A 28 12.03 -4.77 -3.64
CA ILE A 28 13.49 -4.75 -3.52
C ILE A 28 14.05 -6.08 -4.00
N GLU A 29 14.95 -6.00 -4.96
CA GLU A 29 15.82 -7.08 -5.36
C GLU A 29 17.19 -6.94 -4.68
N ILE A 30 17.41 -7.71 -3.60
CA ILE A 30 18.65 -7.65 -2.82
C ILE A 30 19.91 -8.02 -3.63
N PHE A 31 19.76 -8.69 -4.77
CA PHE A 31 20.88 -8.99 -5.67
C PHE A 31 21.28 -7.81 -6.59
N ASN A 32 20.50 -6.74 -6.59
CA ASN A 32 20.80 -5.51 -7.31
C ASN A 32 21.52 -4.54 -6.33
N PRO A 33 22.82 -4.24 -6.53
CA PRO A 33 23.58 -3.42 -5.59
C PRO A 33 22.98 -2.04 -5.31
N ALA A 34 22.29 -1.46 -6.30
CA ALA A 34 21.68 -0.14 -6.13
C ALA A 34 20.39 -0.20 -5.28
N GLU A 35 19.69 -1.34 -5.27
CA GLU A 35 18.55 -1.59 -4.37
C GLU A 35 19.02 -2.05 -2.98
N GLU A 36 20.02 -2.93 -2.91
CA GLU A 36 20.68 -3.31 -1.65
C GLU A 36 21.20 -2.08 -0.90
N LYS A 37 21.69 -1.07 -1.62
CA LYS A 37 22.15 0.18 -1.00
C LYS A 37 21.08 0.88 -0.15
N LEU A 38 19.79 0.69 -0.46
CA LEU A 38 18.69 1.25 0.33
C LEU A 38 18.60 0.56 1.71
N LEU A 39 18.92 -0.73 1.80
CA LEU A 39 18.91 -1.52 3.03
C LEU A 39 20.08 -1.08 3.91
N GLU A 40 21.28 -0.99 3.33
CA GLU A 40 22.47 -0.47 4.03
C GLU A 40 22.18 0.90 4.65
N LEU A 41 21.65 1.85 3.86
CA LEU A 41 21.40 3.21 4.35
C LEU A 41 20.39 3.29 5.50
N ALA A 42 19.37 2.42 5.50
CA ALA A 42 18.40 2.31 6.57
C ALA A 42 19.00 1.62 7.80
N SER A 43 19.71 0.50 7.60
CA SER A 43 20.36 -0.26 8.67
C SER A 43 21.45 0.53 9.38
N ASP A 44 22.28 1.29 8.64
CA ASP A 44 23.32 2.18 9.18
C ASP A 44 22.76 3.25 10.13
N ARG A 45 21.45 3.51 10.07
CA ARG A 45 20.74 4.47 10.93
C ARG A 45 20.08 3.81 12.15
N GLY A 46 20.22 2.49 12.30
CA GLY A 46 19.59 1.71 13.37
C GLY A 46 18.10 1.48 13.17
N LEU A 47 17.60 1.56 11.93
CA LEU A 47 16.24 1.14 11.62
C LEU A 47 16.20 -0.38 11.48
N TYR A 48 15.21 -1.01 12.14
CA TYR A 48 14.79 -2.35 11.80
C TYR A 48 14.36 -2.39 10.35
N LEU A 49 14.87 -3.38 9.61
CA LEU A 49 14.49 -3.63 8.24
C LEU A 49 13.37 -4.66 8.20
N SER A 50 12.38 -4.45 7.35
CA SER A 50 11.40 -5.48 7.01
C SER A 50 11.11 -5.50 5.52
N GLN A 51 10.36 -6.50 5.09
CA GLN A 51 9.96 -6.70 3.71
C GLN A 51 8.46 -6.44 3.55
N HIS A 52 8.06 -5.95 2.38
CA HIS A 52 6.64 -5.82 2.08
C HIS A 52 5.97 -7.20 2.12
N HIS A 53 4.68 -7.29 2.47
CA HIS A 53 3.96 -8.57 2.61
C HIS A 53 3.88 -9.39 1.32
N VAL A 54 4.17 -8.77 0.18
CA VAL A 54 4.27 -9.42 -1.15
C VAL A 54 5.65 -9.95 -1.48
N GLU A 55 6.59 -9.78 -0.55
CA GLU A 55 7.99 -10.16 -0.68
C GLU A 55 8.45 -11.03 0.50
N PRO A 56 7.75 -12.13 0.85
CA PRO A 56 8.23 -13.04 1.88
C PRO A 56 9.69 -13.43 1.67
N LEU A 57 10.48 -13.40 2.73
CA LEU A 57 11.95 -13.58 2.71
C LEU A 57 12.70 -12.67 1.72
N GLY A 58 12.12 -11.51 1.41
CA GLY A 58 12.68 -10.51 0.50
C GLY A 58 12.63 -10.90 -0.97
N VAL A 59 11.63 -11.69 -1.37
CA VAL A 59 11.47 -12.13 -2.77
C VAL A 59 10.10 -11.72 -3.33
N SER A 60 10.10 -10.71 -4.18
CA SER A 60 8.96 -10.42 -5.05
C SER A 60 8.89 -11.35 -6.26
N ALA A 61 7.73 -11.42 -6.92
CA ALA A 61 7.60 -12.10 -8.21
C ALA A 61 8.59 -11.57 -9.27
N PHE A 62 8.87 -10.25 -9.24
CA PHE A 62 9.83 -9.64 -10.16
C PHE A 62 11.26 -10.07 -9.86
N GLY A 63 11.64 -10.10 -8.57
CA GLY A 63 12.93 -10.62 -8.12
C GLY A 63 13.12 -12.09 -8.46
N TYR A 64 12.06 -12.90 -8.33
CA TYR A 64 12.06 -14.30 -8.77
C TYR A 64 12.38 -14.44 -10.27
N PHE A 65 11.67 -13.71 -11.14
CA PHE A 65 11.94 -13.77 -12.58
C PHE A 65 13.34 -13.28 -12.93
N ASN A 66 13.81 -12.22 -12.27
CA ASN A 66 15.13 -11.67 -12.51
C ASN A 66 16.24 -12.65 -12.05
N TYR A 67 16.06 -13.34 -10.92
CA TYR A 67 16.97 -14.38 -10.45
C TYR A 67 17.12 -15.50 -11.50
N TRP A 68 16.03 -16.09 -11.97
CA TRP A 68 16.08 -17.18 -12.94
C TRP A 68 16.62 -16.74 -14.30
N LYS A 69 16.27 -15.53 -14.74
CA LYS A 69 16.86 -14.93 -15.94
C LYS A 69 18.39 -14.80 -15.82
N ARG A 70 18.91 -14.39 -14.66
CA ARG A 70 20.36 -14.30 -14.43
C ARG A 70 21.03 -15.68 -14.30
N LYS A 71 20.39 -16.62 -13.61
CA LYS A 71 20.97 -17.93 -13.28
C LYS A 71 21.00 -18.88 -14.48
N SER A 72 19.90 -19.01 -15.21
CA SER A 72 19.75 -19.98 -16.30
C SER A 72 19.20 -19.38 -17.60
N GLY A 73 18.74 -18.13 -17.59
CA GLY A 73 18.06 -17.52 -18.74
C GLY A 73 16.58 -17.92 -18.86
N GLU A 74 16.07 -18.72 -17.93
CA GLU A 74 14.67 -19.15 -17.90
C GLU A 74 13.75 -18.06 -17.34
N LYS A 75 12.45 -18.21 -17.62
CA LYS A 75 11.37 -17.45 -16.98
C LYS A 75 10.31 -18.43 -16.47
N PRO A 76 10.62 -19.19 -15.41
CA PRO A 76 9.69 -20.18 -14.86
C PRO A 76 8.42 -19.51 -14.33
N LEU A 77 7.36 -20.30 -14.14
CA LEU A 77 6.13 -19.82 -13.54
C LEU A 77 6.42 -19.37 -12.08
N PHE A 78 5.85 -18.23 -11.66
CA PHE A 78 5.93 -17.81 -10.27
C PHE A 78 4.78 -18.46 -9.49
N SER A 79 5.01 -19.69 -9.02
CA SER A 79 4.04 -20.48 -8.28
C SER A 79 4.74 -21.37 -7.26
N TYR A 80 4.38 -21.23 -5.98
CA TYR A 80 4.82 -22.15 -4.93
C TYR A 80 4.11 -23.51 -5.01
N TYR A 81 3.06 -23.63 -5.84
CA TYR A 81 2.37 -24.88 -6.09
C TYR A 81 3.06 -25.69 -7.21
N SER A 82 3.17 -25.12 -8.41
CA SER A 82 3.70 -25.83 -9.59
C SER A 82 5.24 -25.80 -9.70
N GLU A 83 5.90 -24.80 -9.11
CA GLU A 83 7.35 -24.56 -9.23
C GLU A 83 8.00 -24.40 -7.83
N LYS A 84 7.53 -25.22 -6.88
CA LYS A 84 7.87 -25.13 -5.45
C LYS A 84 9.36 -25.07 -5.17
N GLU A 85 10.14 -25.99 -5.75
CA GLU A 85 11.59 -26.08 -5.54
C GLU A 85 12.29 -24.82 -6.04
N LYS A 86 11.85 -24.27 -7.17
CA LYS A 86 12.41 -23.03 -7.73
C LYS A 86 12.12 -21.83 -6.83
N VAL A 87 10.92 -21.74 -6.25
CA VAL A 87 10.57 -20.67 -5.31
C VAL A 87 11.41 -20.78 -4.02
N ILE A 88 11.52 -21.99 -3.46
CA ILE A 88 12.32 -22.27 -2.25
C ILE A 88 13.80 -21.89 -2.46
N GLU A 89 14.35 -22.17 -3.64
CA GLU A 89 15.73 -21.82 -3.96
C GLU A 89 15.97 -20.30 -3.89
N VAL A 90 15.10 -19.50 -4.53
CA VAL A 90 15.23 -18.04 -4.51
C VAL A 90 15.05 -17.49 -3.10
N TRP A 91 14.12 -18.05 -2.31
CA TRP A 91 13.96 -17.69 -0.90
C TRP A 91 15.22 -17.96 -0.07
N LYS A 92 15.87 -19.12 -0.24
CA LYS A 92 17.12 -19.43 0.47
C LYS A 92 18.23 -18.46 0.10
N GLU A 93 18.41 -18.16 -1.18
CA GLU A 93 19.45 -17.24 -1.63
C GLU A 93 19.19 -15.79 -1.17
N SER A 94 17.93 -15.34 -1.22
CA SER A 94 17.55 -14.00 -0.77
C SER A 94 17.69 -13.88 0.74
N ALA A 95 17.16 -14.83 1.52
CA ALA A 95 17.27 -14.83 2.97
C ALA A 95 18.74 -14.84 3.43
N LYS A 96 19.64 -15.54 2.72
CA LYS A 96 21.07 -15.49 3.00
C LYS A 96 21.70 -14.10 2.79
N GLN A 97 21.20 -13.30 1.85
CA GLN A 97 21.67 -11.92 1.70
C GLN A 97 21.08 -11.02 2.79
N TRP A 98 19.78 -11.15 3.06
CA TRP A 98 19.08 -10.38 4.10
C TRP A 98 19.63 -10.67 5.50
N SER A 99 20.06 -11.89 5.80
CA SER A 99 20.64 -12.28 7.10
C SER A 99 21.99 -11.64 7.41
N LYS A 100 22.57 -10.88 6.47
CA LYS A 100 23.79 -10.09 6.72
C LYS A 100 23.50 -8.81 7.51
N TYR A 101 22.24 -8.39 7.58
CA TYR A 101 21.80 -7.23 8.34
C TYR A 101 21.38 -7.66 9.75
N PRO A 102 21.75 -6.90 10.81
CA PRO A 102 21.57 -7.32 12.19
C PRO A 102 20.10 -7.32 12.65
N ASP A 103 19.31 -6.34 12.20
CA ASP A 103 17.99 -6.01 12.76
C ASP A 103 16.86 -6.22 11.73
N VAL A 104 16.73 -7.44 11.22
CA VAL A 104 15.68 -7.80 10.25
C VAL A 104 14.46 -8.37 10.95
N ILE A 105 13.30 -7.72 10.78
CA ILE A 105 11.98 -8.30 11.06
C ILE A 105 11.51 -9.02 9.80
N TRP A 106 11.51 -10.35 9.86
CA TRP A 106 11.27 -11.20 8.70
C TRP A 106 9.79 -11.29 8.36
N GLN A 107 9.44 -10.95 7.14
CA GLN A 107 8.12 -11.19 6.61
C GLN A 107 8.02 -12.60 6.03
N ILE A 108 7.03 -13.37 6.48
CA ILE A 108 6.61 -14.65 5.89
C ILE A 108 5.19 -14.52 5.32
N GLY A 109 4.81 -15.48 4.48
CA GLY A 109 3.50 -15.50 3.80
C GLY A 109 3.62 -15.99 2.37
N LEU A 110 2.55 -15.84 1.59
CA LEU A 110 2.56 -16.14 0.16
C LEU A 110 1.59 -15.23 -0.56
N ARG A 111 2.09 -14.56 -1.61
CA ARG A 111 1.35 -13.67 -2.49
C ARG A 111 1.77 -13.96 -3.93
N GLY A 112 0.93 -13.58 -4.87
CA GLY A 112 1.20 -13.67 -6.31
C GLY A 112 1.80 -12.38 -6.89
N ILE A 113 1.77 -12.30 -8.22
CA ILE A 113 2.39 -11.21 -8.98
C ILE A 113 1.66 -9.89 -8.73
N ALA A 114 2.42 -8.85 -8.33
CA ALA A 114 1.93 -7.48 -8.16
C ALA A 114 0.74 -7.37 -7.18
N ASP A 115 0.90 -7.96 -5.99
CA ASP A 115 -0.08 -7.92 -4.90
C ASP A 115 -1.45 -8.49 -5.30
N ARG A 116 -1.41 -9.64 -5.99
CA ARG A 116 -2.59 -10.44 -6.34
C ARG A 116 -2.45 -11.85 -5.77
N PRO A 117 -3.53 -12.63 -5.67
CA PRO A 117 -3.41 -14.03 -5.31
C PRO A 117 -2.59 -14.83 -6.32
N MET A 118 -1.84 -15.82 -5.84
CA MET A 118 -0.97 -16.66 -6.67
C MET A 118 -1.74 -17.41 -7.77
N TRP A 119 -2.96 -17.88 -7.48
CA TRP A 119 -3.79 -18.65 -8.42
C TRP A 119 -4.26 -17.85 -9.64
N LEU A 120 -4.10 -16.53 -9.66
CA LEU A 120 -4.34 -15.75 -10.88
C LEU A 120 -3.23 -15.93 -11.92
N ALA A 121 -2.03 -16.32 -11.49
CA ALA A 121 -0.91 -16.62 -12.38
C ALA A 121 -0.80 -18.13 -12.68
N ASP A 122 -1.27 -18.98 -11.77
CA ASP A 122 -1.23 -20.44 -11.91
C ASP A 122 -2.65 -21.06 -11.80
N PRO A 123 -3.30 -21.37 -12.94
CA PRO A 123 -4.60 -22.04 -12.97
C PRO A 123 -4.60 -23.47 -12.41
N GLY A 124 -3.41 -24.08 -12.23
CA GLY A 124 -3.28 -25.41 -11.63
C GLY A 124 -3.52 -25.43 -10.12
N VAL A 125 -3.50 -24.27 -9.46
CA VAL A 125 -3.80 -24.15 -8.03
C VAL A 125 -5.26 -24.54 -7.77
N PRO A 126 -5.54 -25.32 -6.71
CA PRO A 126 -6.90 -25.68 -6.34
C PRO A 126 -7.81 -24.46 -6.12
N GLN A 127 -9.11 -24.67 -6.30
CA GLN A 127 -10.11 -23.60 -6.24
C GLN A 127 -10.77 -23.46 -4.88
N SER A 128 -10.63 -24.45 -3.99
CA SER A 128 -11.19 -24.36 -2.63
C SER A 128 -10.40 -23.39 -1.76
N ASP A 129 -11.10 -22.72 -0.85
CA ASP A 129 -10.49 -21.78 0.09
C ASP A 129 -9.58 -22.54 1.08
N GLU A 130 -9.97 -23.74 1.49
CA GLU A 130 -9.21 -24.62 2.39
C GLU A 130 -7.84 -25.03 1.79
N GLU A 131 -7.81 -25.47 0.53
CA GLU A 131 -6.56 -25.87 -0.11
C GLU A 131 -5.66 -24.65 -0.37
N ARG A 132 -6.23 -23.51 -0.77
CA ARG A 132 -5.47 -22.26 -0.97
C ARG A 132 -4.86 -21.75 0.33
N ALA A 133 -5.63 -21.74 1.42
CA ALA A 133 -5.14 -21.39 2.75
C ALA A 133 -4.08 -22.38 3.24
N GLY A 134 -4.25 -23.68 2.93
CA GLY A 134 -3.27 -24.73 3.20
C GLY A 134 -1.92 -24.47 2.51
N ILE A 135 -1.94 -24.07 1.23
CA ILE A 135 -0.72 -23.73 0.46
C ILE A 135 -0.01 -22.50 1.08
N ILE A 136 -0.76 -21.47 1.47
CA ILE A 136 -0.18 -20.28 2.14
C ILE A 136 0.44 -20.66 3.48
N SER A 137 -0.25 -21.49 4.27
CA SER A 137 0.26 -21.98 5.55
C SER A 137 1.55 -22.79 5.35
N GLU A 138 1.55 -23.72 4.39
CA GLU A 138 2.74 -24.52 4.06
C GLU A 138 3.92 -23.63 3.64
N ALA A 139 3.69 -22.59 2.83
CA ALA A 139 4.73 -21.64 2.45
C ALA A 139 5.35 -20.95 3.69
N MET A 140 4.52 -20.51 4.64
CA MET A 140 4.99 -19.91 5.90
C MET A 140 5.87 -20.86 6.72
N TYR A 141 5.47 -22.13 6.87
CA TYR A 141 6.28 -23.14 7.57
C TYR A 141 7.61 -23.43 6.85
N THR A 142 7.60 -23.52 5.52
CA THR A 142 8.83 -23.69 4.74
C THR A 142 9.76 -22.50 4.89
N GLN A 143 9.23 -21.27 4.90
CA GLN A 143 10.02 -20.06 5.10
C GLN A 143 10.63 -20.02 6.51
N MET A 144 9.87 -20.40 7.53
CA MET A 144 10.41 -20.53 8.89
C MET A 144 11.55 -21.55 8.95
N ALA A 145 11.39 -22.72 8.32
CA ALA A 145 12.45 -23.74 8.27
C ALA A 145 13.72 -23.27 7.53
N ILE A 146 13.58 -22.41 6.51
CA ILE A 146 14.71 -21.74 5.85
C ILE A 146 15.45 -20.85 6.85
N LEU A 147 14.72 -20.03 7.61
CA LEU A 147 15.30 -19.14 8.62
C LEU A 147 15.97 -19.93 9.76
N ASP A 148 15.36 -21.01 10.24
CA ASP A 148 15.94 -21.92 11.24
C ASP A 148 17.27 -22.52 10.77
N SER A 149 17.32 -22.91 9.50
CA SER A 149 18.52 -23.51 8.91
C SER A 149 19.64 -22.48 8.70
N LEU A 150 19.29 -21.25 8.32
CA LEU A 150 20.26 -20.18 8.05
C LEU A 150 20.78 -19.53 9.33
N MET A 151 19.95 -19.45 10.37
CA MET A 151 20.24 -18.72 11.61
C MET A 151 19.89 -19.58 12.83
N PRO A 152 20.57 -20.73 13.03
CA PRO A 152 20.23 -21.67 14.09
C PRO A 152 20.41 -21.03 15.47
N GLY A 153 19.36 -21.11 16.29
CA GLY A 153 19.35 -20.59 17.66
C GLY A 153 19.33 -19.05 17.77
N ALA A 154 19.21 -18.32 16.67
CA ALA A 154 19.07 -16.87 16.69
C ALA A 154 17.64 -16.46 17.09
N THR A 155 17.51 -15.57 18.07
CA THR A 155 16.28 -14.84 18.32
C THR A 155 16.01 -13.92 17.13
N ARG A 156 14.81 -13.98 16.56
CA ARG A 156 14.40 -13.18 15.41
C ARG A 156 12.92 -12.83 15.50
N GLU A 157 12.58 -11.64 15.05
CA GLU A 157 11.20 -11.23 14.88
C GLU A 157 10.70 -11.70 13.51
N VAL A 158 9.51 -12.30 13.49
CA VAL A 158 8.86 -12.77 12.27
C VAL A 158 7.42 -12.26 12.24
N THR A 159 7.00 -11.72 11.11
CA THR A 159 5.67 -11.16 10.89
C THR A 159 4.98 -11.85 9.70
N THR A 160 3.65 -11.96 9.77
CA THR A 160 2.81 -12.26 8.61
C THR A 160 1.69 -11.24 8.53
N THR A 161 1.48 -10.65 7.37
CA THR A 161 0.47 -9.61 7.16
C THR A 161 -0.72 -10.18 6.42
N LEU A 162 -1.87 -10.14 7.08
CA LEU A 162 -3.14 -10.62 6.58
C LEU A 162 -3.75 -9.56 5.68
N TRP A 163 -3.41 -9.63 4.38
CA TRP A 163 -3.95 -8.74 3.35
C TRP A 163 -4.66 -9.56 2.26
N GLY A 164 -5.73 -9.00 1.72
CA GLY A 164 -6.46 -9.62 0.62
C GLY A 164 -7.15 -10.91 1.05
N GLU A 165 -6.91 -11.98 0.29
CA GLU A 165 -7.36 -13.34 0.62
C GLU A 165 -6.90 -13.80 2.01
N GLY A 166 -5.75 -13.33 2.50
CA GLY A 166 -5.21 -13.74 3.79
C GLY A 166 -6.11 -13.33 4.96
N ALA A 167 -6.71 -12.14 4.89
CA ALA A 167 -7.67 -11.67 5.88
C ALA A 167 -8.92 -12.56 5.89
N VAL A 168 -9.47 -12.88 4.70
CA VAL A 168 -10.67 -13.72 4.58
C VAL A 168 -10.41 -15.15 5.05
N PHE A 169 -9.26 -15.75 4.70
CA PHE A 169 -8.91 -17.09 5.17
C PHE A 169 -8.66 -17.13 6.68
N ASN A 170 -8.14 -16.05 7.26
CA ASN A 170 -8.01 -15.92 8.70
C ASN A 170 -9.38 -15.80 9.39
N GLU A 171 -10.30 -14.99 8.86
CA GLU A 171 -11.69 -14.90 9.34
C GLU A 171 -12.36 -16.29 9.36
N MET A 172 -12.11 -17.10 8.33
CA MET A 172 -12.64 -18.46 8.22
C MET A 172 -11.93 -19.49 9.11
N GLY A 173 -10.85 -19.11 9.82
CA GLY A 173 -10.05 -20.01 10.65
C GLY A 173 -9.25 -21.04 9.86
N LEU A 174 -8.94 -20.78 8.59
CA LEU A 174 -8.28 -21.72 7.69
C LEU A 174 -6.75 -21.62 7.69
N LEU A 175 -6.20 -20.48 8.10
CA LEU A 175 -4.75 -20.28 8.15
C LEU A 175 -4.14 -20.91 9.40
N LYS A 176 -2.95 -21.50 9.24
CA LYS A 176 -2.11 -21.97 10.33
C LYS A 176 -0.78 -21.24 10.28
N PHE A 177 -0.36 -20.71 11.42
CA PHE A 177 0.85 -19.90 11.54
C PHE A 177 1.96 -20.71 12.23
N PRO A 178 3.23 -20.57 11.80
CA PRO A 178 4.36 -21.10 12.58
C PRO A 178 4.43 -20.45 13.97
N GLU A 179 5.00 -21.17 14.95
CA GLU A 179 5.28 -20.61 16.27
C GLU A 179 6.14 -19.34 16.18
N ASN A 180 6.01 -18.43 17.15
CA ASN A 180 6.73 -17.15 17.22
C ASN A 180 6.49 -16.22 16.00
N THR A 181 5.34 -16.34 15.35
CA THR A 181 4.93 -15.42 14.27
C THR A 181 4.03 -14.32 14.84
N THR A 182 4.39 -13.06 14.63
CA THR A 182 3.53 -11.91 14.87
C THR A 182 2.48 -11.82 13.75
N ILE A 183 1.19 -11.79 14.12
CA ILE A 183 0.08 -11.70 13.16
C ILE A 183 -0.32 -10.23 12.97
N VAL A 184 -0.22 -9.72 11.74
CA VAL A 184 -0.44 -8.31 11.41
C VAL A 184 -1.73 -8.16 10.59
N PHE A 185 -2.73 -7.47 11.13
CA PHE A 185 -4.01 -7.22 10.44
C PHE A 185 -3.91 -6.00 9.52
N ALA A 186 -4.37 -6.10 8.28
CA ALA A 186 -4.46 -4.94 7.39
C ALA A 186 -5.81 -4.22 7.52
N ASP A 187 -5.81 -2.91 7.34
CA ASP A 187 -7.05 -2.13 7.21
C ASP A 187 -7.77 -2.37 5.86
N ASN A 188 -8.91 -1.68 5.65
CA ASN A 188 -9.66 -1.74 4.41
C ASN A 188 -9.02 -1.05 3.21
N SER A 189 -7.82 -0.46 3.34
CA SER A 189 -7.10 0.19 2.25
C SER A 189 -7.97 1.28 1.56
N PRO A 190 -8.26 2.37 2.29
CA PRO A 190 -7.17 3.18 2.85
C PRO A 190 -7.38 3.67 4.30
N GLY A 191 -7.28 2.79 5.29
CA GLY A 191 -7.14 3.21 6.68
C GLY A 191 -8.37 3.82 7.35
N TRP A 192 -9.56 3.48 6.87
CA TRP A 192 -10.80 3.99 7.46
C TRP A 192 -11.45 3.04 8.46
N ILE A 193 -11.36 1.73 8.21
CA ILE A 193 -11.93 0.69 9.06
C ILE A 193 -11.04 -0.55 9.07
N MET A 194 -11.08 -1.31 10.15
CA MET A 194 -10.53 -2.67 10.19
C MET A 194 -11.52 -3.69 9.60
N PRO A 195 -11.07 -4.76 8.94
CA PRO A 195 -11.94 -5.82 8.42
C PRO A 195 -12.42 -6.79 9.51
N GLU A 196 -13.30 -7.71 9.14
CA GLU A 196 -13.92 -8.70 10.05
C GLU A 196 -12.91 -9.58 10.77
N ASP A 197 -11.85 -10.00 10.08
CA ASP A 197 -10.80 -10.86 10.62
C ASP A 197 -10.13 -10.23 11.84
N PHE A 198 -9.91 -8.92 11.82
CA PHE A 198 -9.42 -8.16 12.98
C PHE A 198 -10.37 -8.25 14.17
N TYR A 199 -11.69 -8.23 13.99
CA TYR A 199 -12.63 -8.26 15.12
C TYR A 199 -12.91 -9.67 15.62
N GLN A 200 -12.95 -10.66 14.71
CA GLN A 200 -13.34 -12.04 15.01
C GLN A 200 -12.17 -12.89 15.49
N THR A 201 -10.93 -12.53 15.16
CA THR A 201 -9.75 -13.27 15.63
C THR A 201 -9.55 -13.05 17.12
N ARG A 202 -9.63 -14.14 17.89
CA ARG A 202 -9.25 -14.12 19.31
C ARG A 202 -7.74 -13.93 19.42
N ARG A 203 -7.31 -12.99 20.26
CA ARG A 203 -5.90 -12.82 20.60
C ARG A 203 -5.51 -13.90 21.60
N GLU A 204 -4.49 -14.67 21.27
CA GLU A 204 -3.98 -15.78 22.08
C GLU A 204 -2.77 -15.33 22.89
N GLU A 205 -2.66 -15.83 24.12
CA GLU A 205 -1.51 -15.54 24.99
C GLU A 205 -0.23 -16.09 24.36
N GLY A 206 0.84 -15.29 24.35
CA GLY A 206 2.12 -15.66 23.75
C GLY A 206 2.21 -15.40 22.23
N ILE A 207 1.14 -14.98 21.57
CA ILE A 207 1.18 -14.49 20.19
C ILE A 207 1.14 -12.97 20.20
N ASN A 208 2.06 -12.37 19.44
CA ASN A 208 2.08 -10.93 19.22
C ASN A 208 1.18 -10.56 18.04
N TYR A 209 0.52 -9.40 18.13
CA TYR A 209 -0.37 -8.90 17.10
C TYR A 209 -0.06 -7.45 16.74
N GLY A 210 -0.27 -7.10 15.47
CA GLY A 210 -0.02 -5.76 14.96
C GLY A 210 -1.00 -5.31 13.89
N ILE A 211 -0.78 -4.10 13.36
CA ILE A 211 -1.56 -3.54 12.26
C ILE A 211 -0.70 -3.04 11.09
N TYR A 212 -1.23 -3.23 9.88
CA TYR A 212 -0.76 -2.61 8.65
C TYR A 212 -1.78 -1.57 8.18
N TYR A 213 -1.41 -0.29 8.30
CA TYR A 213 -2.31 0.84 8.13
C TYR A 213 -1.94 1.72 6.93
N HIS A 214 -2.92 2.26 6.22
CA HIS A 214 -2.73 3.01 5.00
C HIS A 214 -3.13 4.48 5.17
N HIS A 215 -2.13 5.35 5.08
CA HIS A 215 -2.34 6.76 4.70
C HIS A 215 -2.43 6.90 3.19
N GLY A 216 -1.54 6.20 2.47
CA GLY A 216 -1.45 6.22 1.01
C GLY A 216 -1.58 4.81 0.42
N LEU A 217 -2.19 4.72 -0.77
CA LEU A 217 -2.35 3.47 -1.50
C LEU A 217 -2.51 3.72 -3.01
N ILE A 218 -1.77 2.95 -3.82
CA ILE A 218 -1.98 2.94 -5.27
C ILE A 218 -3.23 2.11 -5.60
N GLY A 219 -4.22 2.73 -6.24
CA GLY A 219 -5.42 2.04 -6.72
C GLY A 219 -6.67 2.68 -6.16
N SER A 220 -7.20 2.14 -5.08
CA SER A 220 -8.45 2.56 -4.42
C SER A 220 -8.28 3.57 -3.30
N GLY A 221 -7.06 4.03 -3.01
CA GLY A 221 -6.82 4.93 -1.90
C GLY A 221 -6.23 6.27 -2.28
N PRO A 222 -5.87 7.07 -1.27
CA PRO A 222 -5.24 8.35 -1.48
C PRO A 222 -3.84 8.14 -2.06
N HIS A 223 -3.50 8.88 -3.10
CA HIS A 223 -2.16 8.84 -3.70
C HIS A 223 -1.57 10.24 -3.85
N LEU A 224 -2.43 11.23 -4.12
CA LEU A 224 -2.03 12.62 -4.36
C LEU A 224 -2.33 13.55 -3.19
N ALA A 225 -3.29 13.20 -2.33
CA ALA A 225 -3.66 14.03 -1.19
C ALA A 225 -4.05 13.15 -0.01
N GLN A 226 -3.57 13.47 1.20
CA GLN A 226 -3.93 12.72 2.40
C GLN A 226 -5.42 12.87 2.71
N ALA A 227 -6.18 11.79 2.61
CA ALA A 227 -7.60 11.84 2.93
C ALA A 227 -7.91 11.52 4.40
N VAL A 228 -7.08 10.70 5.06
CA VAL A 228 -7.36 10.24 6.42
C VAL A 228 -6.97 11.31 7.44
N PRO A 229 -7.92 11.83 8.24
CA PRO A 229 -7.62 12.83 9.25
C PRO A 229 -6.93 12.18 10.47
N PRO A 230 -6.10 12.94 11.21
CA PRO A 230 -5.48 12.48 12.46
C PRO A 230 -6.48 11.86 13.45
N ALA A 231 -7.72 12.37 13.52
CA ALA A 231 -8.76 11.83 14.38
C ALA A 231 -9.15 10.38 14.01
N LYS A 232 -9.28 10.08 12.71
CA LYS A 232 -9.59 8.73 12.23
C LYS A 232 -8.41 7.79 12.43
N THR A 233 -7.19 8.26 12.22
CA THR A 233 -5.99 7.47 12.57
C THR A 233 -5.95 7.14 14.06
N ALA A 234 -6.23 8.11 14.94
CA ALA A 234 -6.26 7.87 16.39
C ALA A 234 -7.33 6.84 16.79
N GLU A 235 -8.51 6.87 16.15
CA GLU A 235 -9.56 5.88 16.34
C GLU A 235 -9.07 4.45 16.02
N ILE A 236 -8.44 4.25 14.87
CA ILE A 236 -7.95 2.92 14.44
C ILE A 236 -6.83 2.42 15.36
N PHE A 237 -5.92 3.29 15.78
CA PHE A 237 -4.83 2.89 16.69
C PHE A 237 -5.30 2.62 18.12
N ARG A 238 -6.33 3.35 18.61
CA ARG A 238 -6.99 3.01 19.87
C ARG A 238 -7.68 1.66 19.79
N LEU A 239 -8.36 1.39 18.69
CA LEU A 239 -9.00 0.10 18.43
C LEU A 239 -7.95 -1.03 18.42
N ALA A 240 -6.80 -0.82 17.75
CA ALA A 240 -5.70 -1.78 17.76
C ALA A 240 -5.24 -2.09 19.19
N ARG A 241 -5.09 -1.06 20.05
CA ARG A 241 -4.73 -1.24 21.45
C ARG A 241 -5.81 -1.95 22.27
N GLU A 242 -7.08 -1.58 22.09
CA GLU A 242 -8.23 -2.22 22.76
C GLU A 242 -8.28 -3.73 22.47
N TYR A 243 -7.97 -4.10 21.23
CA TYR A 243 -7.90 -5.49 20.78
C TYR A 243 -6.50 -6.11 20.93
N GLN A 244 -5.58 -5.50 21.68
CA GLN A 244 -4.24 -6.05 21.97
C GLN A 244 -3.43 -6.37 20.69
N SER A 245 -3.52 -5.51 19.68
CA SER A 245 -2.83 -5.58 18.38
C SER A 245 -1.89 -4.39 18.18
N ASP A 246 -1.22 -3.98 19.25
CA ASP A 246 -0.34 -2.81 19.33
C ASP A 246 1.15 -3.17 19.51
N TYR A 247 1.54 -4.44 19.37
CA TYR A 247 2.96 -4.86 19.41
C TYR A 247 3.74 -4.37 18.18
N TYR A 248 3.11 -4.40 17.01
CA TYR A 248 3.70 -4.03 15.73
C TYR A 248 2.79 -3.07 14.96
N GLY A 249 3.37 -2.02 14.37
CA GLY A 249 2.66 -1.08 13.52
C GLY A 249 3.51 -0.63 12.34
N ILE A 250 3.00 -0.83 11.13
CA ILE A 250 3.65 -0.33 9.90
C ILE A 250 2.62 0.47 9.11
N ILE A 251 3.03 1.63 8.58
CA ILE A 251 2.16 2.50 7.79
C ILE A 251 2.59 2.59 6.34
N ASN A 252 1.66 2.33 5.42
CA ASN A 252 1.82 2.66 4.01
C ASN A 252 1.50 4.13 3.80
N VAL A 253 2.49 4.88 3.33
CA VAL A 253 2.34 6.30 3.01
C VAL A 253 2.35 6.55 1.51
N GLY A 254 2.59 5.53 0.68
CA GLY A 254 2.82 5.66 -0.75
C GLY A 254 3.98 6.61 -1.05
N ASN A 255 3.67 7.90 -1.18
CA ASN A 255 4.64 8.98 -1.34
C ASN A 255 4.87 9.69 0.01
N VAL A 256 6.10 9.99 0.41
CA VAL A 256 6.32 10.63 1.74
C VAL A 256 5.76 12.07 1.79
N ARG A 257 5.90 12.83 0.69
CA ARG A 257 5.65 14.28 0.66
C ARG A 257 4.17 14.63 0.90
N GLU A 258 3.26 13.86 0.31
CA GLU A 258 1.82 14.13 0.31
C GLU A 258 1.15 13.79 1.66
N PHE A 259 1.84 13.06 2.54
CA PHE A 259 1.28 12.45 3.75
C PHE A 259 2.01 12.83 5.04
N VAL A 260 2.77 13.93 5.03
CA VAL A 260 3.58 14.38 6.18
C VAL A 260 2.75 14.61 7.45
N LEU A 261 1.52 15.13 7.33
CA LEU A 261 0.64 15.34 8.48
C LEU A 261 0.27 14.00 9.13
N GLY A 262 -0.13 13.01 8.32
CA GLY A 262 -0.50 11.67 8.76
C GLY A 262 0.69 10.93 9.37
N ILE A 263 1.87 11.04 8.75
CA ILE A 263 3.12 10.47 9.28
C ILE A 263 3.44 11.06 10.65
N ALA A 264 3.35 12.38 10.81
CA ALA A 264 3.62 13.02 12.10
C ALA A 264 2.56 12.68 13.15
N ALA A 265 1.28 12.64 12.76
CA ALA A 265 0.19 12.27 13.66
C ALA A 265 0.32 10.83 14.14
N THR A 266 0.51 9.87 13.23
CA THR A 266 0.66 8.45 13.57
C THR A 266 1.79 8.22 14.55
N ARG A 267 2.91 8.91 14.36
CA ARG A 267 4.05 8.85 15.28
C ARG A 267 3.66 9.23 16.70
N ASP A 268 2.98 10.37 16.86
CA ASP A 268 2.59 10.88 18.17
C ASP A 268 1.45 10.02 18.78
N ILE A 269 0.57 9.46 17.93
CA ILE A 269 -0.45 8.48 18.33
C ILE A 269 0.22 7.21 18.85
N MET A 270 1.19 6.63 18.15
CA MET A 270 1.90 5.42 18.58
C MET A 270 2.66 5.61 19.90
N GLU A 271 3.17 6.82 20.17
CA GLU A 271 3.83 7.10 21.46
C GLU A 271 2.84 7.29 22.61
N ASN A 272 1.65 7.84 22.35
CA ASN A 272 0.65 8.08 23.40
C ASN A 272 -0.79 7.83 22.92
N THR A 273 -1.11 6.58 22.61
CA THR A 273 -2.42 6.21 22.01
C THR A 273 -3.61 6.58 22.90
N ALA A 274 -3.46 6.42 24.23
CA ALA A 274 -4.56 6.60 25.17
C ALA A 274 -4.98 8.08 25.27
N ASP A 275 -4.01 8.98 25.41
CA ASP A 275 -4.26 10.40 25.68
C ASP A 275 -4.16 11.31 24.44
N PHE A 276 -4.08 10.74 23.24
CA PHE A 276 -3.94 11.52 22.01
C PHE A 276 -5.21 12.34 21.70
N GLU A 277 -5.16 13.66 21.87
CA GLU A 277 -6.28 14.56 21.57
C GLU A 277 -6.15 15.18 20.16
N PRO A 278 -6.91 14.72 19.13
CA PRO A 278 -6.65 15.08 17.73
C PRO A 278 -6.76 16.58 17.44
N GLN A 279 -7.74 17.27 18.04
CA GLN A 279 -7.95 18.70 17.83
C GLN A 279 -6.83 19.53 18.46
N GLN A 280 -6.40 19.16 19.67
CA GLN A 280 -5.28 19.82 20.34
C GLN A 280 -3.96 19.57 19.61
N TRP A 281 -3.78 18.35 19.10
CA TRP A 281 -2.64 17.97 18.29
C TRP A 281 -2.59 18.79 16.99
N LEU A 282 -3.70 18.91 16.26
CA LEU A 282 -3.76 19.69 15.02
C LEU A 282 -3.53 21.19 15.27
N ALA A 283 -4.05 21.75 16.37
CA ALA A 283 -3.74 23.11 16.77
C ALA A 283 -2.25 23.32 17.07
N SER A 284 -1.62 22.36 17.75
CA SER A 284 -0.19 22.38 18.05
C SER A 284 0.66 22.23 16.79
N TRP A 285 0.24 21.36 15.86
CA TRP A 285 0.81 21.25 14.52
C TRP A 285 0.74 22.59 13.77
N GLY A 286 -0.42 23.24 13.80
CA GLY A 286 -0.64 24.58 13.26
C GLY A 286 0.38 25.58 13.80
N LYS A 287 0.50 25.68 15.13
CA LYS A 287 1.45 26.59 15.79
C LYS A 287 2.89 26.34 15.38
N ARG A 288 3.32 25.08 15.34
CA ARG A 288 4.71 24.71 15.00
C ARG A 288 5.06 25.02 13.54
N ASN A 289 4.13 24.84 12.61
CA ASN A 289 4.43 24.91 11.18
C ASN A 289 3.99 26.22 10.51
N PHE A 290 2.98 26.91 11.08
CA PHE A 290 2.34 28.08 10.47
C PHE A 290 2.34 29.33 11.36
N GLY A 291 2.81 29.24 12.62
CA GLY A 291 2.99 30.41 13.47
C GLY A 291 1.68 31.16 13.72
N ASP A 292 1.65 32.45 13.38
CA ASP A 292 0.46 33.31 13.53
C ASP A 292 -0.74 32.79 12.73
N GLU A 293 -0.51 32.03 11.65
CA GLU A 293 -1.55 31.46 10.78
C GLU A 293 -2.02 30.07 11.25
N ALA A 294 -1.67 29.65 12.46
CA ALA A 294 -1.97 28.33 13.00
C ALA A 294 -3.46 27.96 12.97
N GLU A 295 -4.33 28.89 13.39
CA GLU A 295 -5.77 28.66 13.46
C GLU A 295 -6.39 28.53 12.07
N ALA A 296 -5.97 29.40 11.14
CA ALA A 296 -6.39 29.34 9.75
C ALA A 296 -5.91 28.04 9.08
N ALA A 297 -4.68 27.60 9.34
CA ALA A 297 -4.14 26.33 8.85
C ALA A 297 -4.89 25.13 9.40
N ALA A 298 -5.14 25.06 10.72
CA ALA A 298 -5.92 23.99 11.32
C ALA A 298 -7.34 23.93 10.73
N THR A 299 -7.96 25.10 10.54
CA THR A 299 -9.28 25.21 9.89
C THR A 299 -9.25 24.74 8.44
N ALA A 300 -8.21 25.08 7.67
CA ALA A 300 -8.06 24.63 6.29
C ALA A 300 -7.90 23.10 6.19
N TYR A 301 -7.06 22.50 7.04
CA TYR A 301 -6.96 21.04 7.15
C TYR A 301 -8.29 20.39 7.50
N GLN A 302 -8.98 20.88 8.53
CA GLN A 302 -10.26 20.31 8.95
C GLN A 302 -11.31 20.44 7.85
N THR A 303 -11.41 21.61 7.20
CA THR A 303 -12.33 21.84 6.07
C THR A 303 -12.05 20.87 4.91
N PHE A 304 -10.77 20.56 4.65
CA PHE A 304 -10.40 19.58 3.63
C PHE A 304 -10.79 18.16 4.03
N PHE A 305 -10.52 17.72 5.26
CA PHE A 305 -10.91 16.39 5.72
C PHE A 305 -12.43 16.21 5.76
N ASP A 306 -13.17 17.24 6.15
CA ASP A 306 -14.64 17.24 6.20
C ASP A 306 -15.28 17.27 4.80
N SER A 307 -14.49 17.51 3.75
CA SER A 307 -15.00 17.56 2.38
C SER A 307 -15.33 16.18 1.81
N TYR A 308 -14.74 15.11 2.35
CA TYR A 308 -14.97 13.76 1.85
C TYR A 308 -16.38 13.27 2.20
N VAL A 309 -17.18 12.99 1.17
CA VAL A 309 -18.51 12.40 1.35
C VAL A 309 -18.36 10.89 1.51
N THR A 310 -18.99 10.34 2.55
CA THR A 310 -18.94 8.91 2.85
C THR A 310 -20.10 8.15 2.24
N ASP A 311 -19.89 6.85 2.06
CA ASP A 311 -20.91 5.90 1.66
C ASP A 311 -21.83 5.54 2.82
N ASP A 312 -23.05 5.13 2.51
CA ASP A 312 -24.07 4.83 3.51
C ASP A 312 -23.99 3.37 4.04
N THR A 313 -23.14 2.52 3.44
CA THR A 313 -22.97 1.11 3.84
C THR A 313 -21.92 0.97 4.95
N TYR A 314 -20.74 1.54 4.72
CA TYR A 314 -19.57 1.36 5.60
C TYR A 314 -19.06 2.67 6.22
N GLY A 315 -19.62 3.81 5.84
CA GLY A 315 -19.14 5.12 6.32
C GLY A 315 -17.74 5.47 5.81
N THR A 316 -17.33 4.93 4.65
CA THR A 316 -16.01 5.14 4.05
C THR A 316 -16.06 6.19 2.93
N PRO A 317 -14.97 6.94 2.66
CA PRO A 317 -14.96 7.98 1.64
C PRO A 317 -15.23 7.46 0.21
N LEU A 318 -16.15 8.11 -0.51
CA LEU A 318 -16.60 7.66 -1.84
C LEU A 318 -15.64 8.00 -2.98
N LEU A 319 -15.04 9.18 -2.93
CA LEU A 319 -14.27 9.76 -4.05
C LEU A 319 -12.90 10.25 -3.58
N LEU A 320 -12.08 9.30 -3.14
CA LEU A 320 -10.64 9.50 -3.00
C LEU A 320 -9.99 9.65 -4.38
N ASP A 321 -8.80 10.25 -4.49
CA ASP A 321 -8.17 10.49 -5.80
C ASP A 321 -7.93 9.18 -6.59
N GLY A 322 -7.53 8.09 -5.91
CA GLY A 322 -7.43 6.77 -6.51
C GLY A 322 -8.78 6.18 -6.97
N LEU A 323 -9.83 6.30 -6.14
CA LEU A 323 -11.19 5.84 -6.49
C LEU A 323 -11.76 6.61 -7.68
N ALA A 324 -11.64 7.94 -7.65
CA ALA A 324 -12.08 8.82 -8.72
C ALA A 324 -11.36 8.50 -10.03
N ARG A 325 -10.02 8.35 -9.99
CA ARG A 325 -9.21 7.92 -11.14
C ARG A 325 -9.68 6.58 -11.69
N THR A 326 -9.92 5.60 -10.81
CA THR A 326 -10.34 4.25 -11.22
C THR A 326 -11.70 4.27 -11.89
N LYS A 327 -12.69 4.95 -11.30
CA LYS A 327 -14.02 5.12 -11.89
C LYS A 327 -13.97 5.86 -13.22
N ALA A 328 -13.25 6.98 -13.30
CA ALA A 328 -13.09 7.73 -14.54
C ALA A 328 -12.47 6.87 -15.65
N ARG A 329 -11.41 6.10 -15.34
CA ARG A 329 -10.79 5.19 -16.30
C ARG A 329 -11.77 4.11 -16.78
N ASN A 330 -12.58 3.54 -15.89
CA ASN A 330 -13.57 2.54 -16.26
C ASN A 330 -14.64 3.13 -17.19
N ASN A 331 -15.16 4.31 -16.87
CA ASN A 331 -16.13 5.02 -17.72
C ASN A 331 -15.55 5.36 -19.10
N LEU A 332 -14.31 5.85 -19.16
CA LEU A 332 -13.63 6.13 -20.43
C LEU A 332 -13.42 4.86 -21.26
N ASN A 333 -13.11 3.73 -20.62
CA ASN A 333 -12.98 2.45 -21.31
C ASN A 333 -14.33 1.98 -21.88
N LEU A 334 -15.43 2.16 -21.15
CA LEU A 334 -16.78 1.86 -21.62
C LEU A 334 -17.16 2.73 -22.81
N ILE A 335 -16.95 4.04 -22.73
CA ILE A 335 -17.20 4.99 -23.84
C ILE A 335 -16.37 4.60 -25.06
N ARG A 336 -15.08 4.32 -24.88
CA ARG A 336 -14.21 3.84 -25.96
C ARG A 336 -14.70 2.53 -26.56
N GLY A 337 -15.27 1.64 -25.75
CA GLY A 337 -15.94 0.42 -26.20
C GLY A 337 -17.12 0.75 -27.11
N MET A 338 -18.05 1.58 -26.63
CA MET A 338 -19.25 2.00 -27.36
C MET A 338 -18.97 2.70 -28.69
N LEU A 339 -17.82 3.39 -28.80
CA LEU A 339 -17.39 4.03 -30.04
C LEU A 339 -16.83 3.05 -31.09
N LYS A 340 -16.59 1.77 -30.73
CA LYS A 340 -16.17 0.74 -31.70
C LYS A 340 -17.41 0.11 -32.34
N GLU A 341 -17.40 -0.05 -33.66
CA GLU A 341 -18.44 -0.78 -34.39
C GLU A 341 -18.60 -2.20 -33.82
N GLY A 342 -19.84 -2.61 -33.56
CA GLY A 342 -20.17 -3.93 -33.02
C GLY A 342 -20.00 -4.09 -31.50
N TYR A 343 -19.88 -3.00 -30.73
CA TYR A 343 -19.85 -3.09 -29.27
C TYR A 343 -21.16 -3.65 -28.70
N VAL A 344 -21.07 -4.86 -28.17
CA VAL A 344 -22.09 -5.43 -27.30
C VAL A 344 -21.63 -5.15 -25.87
N LYS A 345 -22.43 -4.41 -25.09
CA LYS A 345 -22.19 -4.29 -23.65
C LYS A 345 -22.27 -5.72 -23.09
N GLU A 346 -21.16 -6.28 -22.65
CA GLU A 346 -21.19 -7.51 -21.84
C GLU A 346 -22.17 -7.24 -20.70
N LYS A 347 -23.12 -8.15 -20.49
CA LYS A 347 -24.02 -8.07 -19.33
C LYS A 347 -23.12 -7.91 -18.11
N GLU A 348 -23.25 -6.79 -17.41
CA GLU A 348 -22.75 -6.67 -16.05
C GLU A 348 -23.29 -7.90 -15.32
N SER A 349 -22.39 -8.73 -14.81
CA SER A 349 -22.77 -9.77 -13.87
C SER A 349 -23.40 -9.05 -12.69
N ASN A 350 -24.74 -8.95 -12.70
CA ASN A 350 -25.54 -8.39 -11.62
C ASN A 350 -25.04 -8.96 -10.30
N GLY A 351 -24.44 -8.13 -9.45
CA GLY A 351 -24.38 -8.29 -8.00
C GLY A 351 -23.93 -9.65 -7.45
N GLN A 352 -23.25 -10.49 -8.23
CA GLN A 352 -22.66 -11.71 -7.69
C GLN A 352 -21.35 -11.30 -7.05
N GLN A 353 -21.43 -11.03 -5.74
CA GLN A 353 -20.27 -11.03 -4.85
C GLN A 353 -19.38 -12.17 -5.30
N SER A 354 -18.20 -11.84 -5.80
CA SER A 354 -17.27 -12.87 -6.27
C SER A 354 -17.10 -13.89 -5.16
N LYS A 355 -17.25 -15.18 -5.47
CA LYS A 355 -17.01 -16.23 -4.48
C LYS A 355 -15.55 -16.23 -4.00
N ASP A 356 -14.65 -15.70 -4.83
CA ASP A 356 -13.21 -15.64 -4.56
C ASP A 356 -12.90 -14.71 -3.37
N ALA A 357 -12.17 -15.25 -2.39
CA ALA A 357 -11.81 -14.58 -1.14
C ALA A 357 -11.12 -13.22 -1.36
N PHE A 358 -10.25 -13.11 -2.36
CA PHE A 358 -9.56 -11.85 -2.64
C PHE A 358 -10.54 -10.76 -3.08
N ALA A 359 -11.44 -11.07 -4.00
CA ALA A 359 -12.44 -10.09 -4.43
C ALA A 359 -13.40 -9.69 -3.29
N LYS A 360 -13.74 -10.61 -2.38
CA LYS A 360 -14.52 -10.29 -1.15
C LYS A 360 -13.77 -9.29 -0.26
N SER A 361 -12.48 -9.52 -0.02
CA SER A 361 -11.65 -8.65 0.83
C SER A 361 -11.62 -7.20 0.34
N LEU A 362 -11.71 -6.99 -0.98
CA LEU A 362 -11.66 -5.67 -1.59
C LEU A 362 -13.00 -4.92 -1.56
N ALA A 363 -14.11 -5.54 -1.17
CA ALA A 363 -15.43 -4.91 -1.22
C ALA A 363 -15.50 -3.60 -0.41
N LYS A 364 -14.79 -3.55 0.72
CA LYS A 364 -14.69 -2.37 1.60
C LYS A 364 -13.68 -1.31 1.14
N ALA A 365 -12.84 -1.64 0.16
CA ALA A 365 -11.92 -0.70 -0.47
C ALA A 365 -12.60 0.09 -1.61
N TYR A 366 -13.72 -0.40 -2.14
CA TYR A 366 -14.47 0.21 -3.25
C TYR A 366 -15.92 0.51 -2.86
N PRO A 367 -16.16 1.59 -2.10
CA PRO A 367 -17.49 1.91 -1.62
C PRO A 367 -18.46 2.34 -2.73
N GLY A 368 -19.75 2.28 -2.40
CA GLY A 368 -20.83 2.69 -3.30
C GLY A 368 -21.18 1.69 -4.41
N ALA A 369 -20.83 0.41 -4.23
CA ALA A 369 -21.12 -0.66 -5.18
C ALA A 369 -22.64 -0.82 -5.49
N ASN A 370 -23.50 -0.47 -4.53
CA ASN A 370 -24.95 -0.59 -4.66
C ASN A 370 -25.65 0.73 -5.05
N MET A 371 -24.91 1.81 -5.29
CA MET A 371 -25.50 3.09 -5.66
C MET A 371 -25.81 3.17 -7.16
N ASP A 372 -26.98 3.71 -7.49
CA ASP A 372 -27.35 4.04 -8.86
C ASP A 372 -26.70 5.35 -9.35
N MET A 373 -26.88 5.66 -10.63
CA MET A 373 -26.28 6.85 -11.25
C MET A 373 -26.77 8.17 -10.62
N PRO A 374 -28.07 8.39 -10.38
CA PRO A 374 -28.54 9.57 -9.63
C PRO A 374 -27.88 9.74 -8.26
N GLN A 375 -27.78 8.67 -7.46
CA GLN A 375 -27.11 8.69 -6.15
C GLN A 375 -25.63 9.06 -6.28
N TRP A 376 -24.94 8.49 -7.26
CA TRP A 376 -23.55 8.85 -7.55
C TRP A 376 -23.38 10.32 -7.92
N ILE A 377 -24.27 10.87 -8.75
CA ILE A 377 -24.23 12.27 -9.17
C ILE A 377 -24.45 13.20 -7.98
N ASP A 378 -25.43 12.91 -7.13
CA ASP A 378 -25.72 13.70 -5.92
C ASP A 378 -24.50 13.73 -4.97
N LYS A 379 -23.99 12.56 -4.58
CA LYS A 379 -22.85 12.45 -3.67
C LYS A 379 -21.58 13.10 -4.25
N ALA A 380 -21.32 12.92 -5.55
CA ALA A 380 -20.19 13.54 -6.22
C ALA A 380 -20.29 15.06 -6.28
N SER A 381 -21.47 15.59 -6.62
CA SER A 381 -21.71 17.05 -6.68
C SER A 381 -21.59 17.70 -5.31
N LYS A 382 -22.07 17.01 -4.26
CA LYS A 382 -21.90 17.43 -2.88
C LYS A 382 -20.43 17.50 -2.48
N GLN A 383 -19.65 16.45 -2.75
CA GLN A 383 -18.22 16.44 -2.44
C GLN A 383 -17.46 17.54 -3.19
N ASP A 384 -17.74 17.74 -4.49
CA ASP A 384 -17.12 18.80 -5.30
C ASP A 384 -17.38 20.20 -4.74
N SER A 385 -18.61 20.44 -4.27
CA SER A 385 -18.98 21.69 -3.61
C SER A 385 -18.19 21.91 -2.31
N LEU A 386 -18.04 20.88 -1.48
CA LEU A 386 -17.26 20.95 -0.23
C LEU A 386 -15.76 21.13 -0.51
N LEU A 387 -15.21 20.42 -1.50
CA LEU A 387 -13.83 20.57 -1.93
C LEU A 387 -13.54 21.97 -2.47
N SER A 388 -14.50 22.59 -3.17
CA SER A 388 -14.38 23.96 -3.67
C SER A 388 -14.26 24.99 -2.53
N VAL A 389 -14.99 24.77 -1.43
CA VAL A 389 -14.86 25.58 -0.21
C VAL A 389 -13.49 25.36 0.43
N ALA A 390 -13.05 24.11 0.56
CA ALA A 390 -11.73 23.79 1.11
C ALA A 390 -10.59 24.41 0.27
N LEU A 391 -10.70 24.36 -1.06
CA LEU A 391 -9.74 24.96 -1.98
C LEU A 391 -9.68 26.47 -1.82
N THR A 392 -10.83 27.15 -1.80
CA THR A 392 -10.90 28.61 -1.64
C THR A 392 -10.20 29.04 -0.35
N ARG A 393 -10.53 28.40 0.77
CA ARG A 393 -9.90 28.67 2.08
C ARG A 393 -8.40 28.40 2.08
N THR A 394 -7.98 27.32 1.42
CA THR A 394 -6.55 26.97 1.29
C THR A 394 -5.79 28.02 0.47
N LEU A 395 -6.39 28.54 -0.61
CA LEU A 395 -5.79 29.57 -1.45
C LEU A 395 -5.70 30.92 -0.72
N GLU A 396 -6.73 31.28 0.05
CA GLU A 396 -6.72 32.47 0.92
C GLU A 396 -5.57 32.38 1.93
N LEU A 397 -5.47 31.29 2.69
CA LEU A 397 -4.37 31.05 3.62
C LEU A 397 -3.00 31.06 2.92
N ALA A 398 -2.87 30.36 1.78
CA ALA A 398 -1.60 30.28 1.07
C ALA A 398 -1.09 31.66 0.62
N SER A 399 -1.98 32.64 0.44
CA SER A 399 -1.63 34.02 0.11
C SER A 399 -1.04 34.81 1.28
N THR A 400 -1.33 34.42 2.53
CA THR A 400 -0.81 35.06 3.75
C THR A 400 0.49 34.42 4.26
N LEU A 401 0.82 33.21 3.80
CA LEU A 401 2.05 32.52 4.21
C LEU A 401 3.33 33.23 3.73
N HIS A 402 4.29 33.39 4.64
CA HIS A 402 5.58 34.04 4.39
C HIS A 402 6.77 33.14 4.77
N GLY A 403 7.98 33.51 4.32
CA GLY A 403 9.21 32.78 4.67
C GLY A 403 9.21 31.29 4.25
N GLN A 404 9.66 30.40 5.14
CA GLN A 404 9.71 28.96 4.89
C GLN A 404 8.33 28.32 4.75
N GLN A 405 7.29 28.93 5.32
CA GLN A 405 5.90 28.46 5.21
C GLN A 405 5.40 28.53 3.77
N LYS A 406 5.88 29.52 2.99
CA LYS A 406 5.58 29.62 1.56
C LYS A 406 6.19 28.48 0.73
N ASN A 407 7.25 27.84 1.21
CA ASN A 407 7.81 26.66 0.54
C ASN A 407 6.95 25.41 0.76
N LEU A 408 6.15 25.37 1.83
CA LEU A 408 5.12 24.33 2.02
C LEU A 408 3.94 24.51 1.04
N SER A 409 3.67 25.75 0.59
CA SER A 409 2.56 26.10 -0.32
C SER A 409 2.96 26.33 -1.78
N ARG A 410 4.23 26.19 -2.16
CA ARG A 410 4.72 26.39 -3.54
C ARG A 410 4.30 25.23 -4.47
N ASN A 411 3.02 25.25 -4.84
CA ASN A 411 2.52 24.90 -6.16
C ASN A 411 1.62 26.07 -6.59
N GLN A 412 2.19 27.06 -7.28
CA GLN A 412 1.35 28.06 -7.95
C GLN A 412 0.47 27.36 -9.00
N PRO A 413 -0.81 27.74 -9.16
CA PRO A 413 -1.67 27.20 -10.22
C PRO A 413 -1.21 27.59 -11.65
N HIS A 414 -0.17 28.41 -11.79
CA HIS A 414 0.32 28.90 -13.09
C HIS A 414 1.34 27.94 -13.71
N ARG A 415 0.88 26.73 -13.99
CA ARG A 415 1.22 25.90 -15.16
C ARG A 415 0.33 24.67 -15.00
N ALA A 416 -0.84 24.72 -15.63
CA ALA A 416 -1.40 23.51 -16.19
C ALA A 416 -0.29 22.91 -17.06
N TYR A 417 0.48 21.98 -16.51
CA TYR A 417 1.30 21.11 -17.33
C TYR A 417 0.31 20.50 -18.30
N PRO A 418 0.49 20.67 -19.63
CA PRO A 418 -0.31 19.89 -20.55
C PRO A 418 -0.15 18.45 -20.12
N PHE A 419 -1.27 17.76 -19.88
CA PHE A 419 -1.33 16.33 -19.67
C PHE A 419 -0.75 15.65 -20.92
N HIS A 420 0.57 15.65 -21.05
CA HIS A 420 1.26 14.61 -21.78
C HIS A 420 1.28 13.43 -20.85
N ALA A 421 0.33 12.53 -21.09
CA ALA A 421 0.40 11.17 -20.64
C ALA A 421 1.77 10.60 -21.03
N MET A 422 2.74 10.68 -20.12
CA MET A 422 3.87 9.77 -20.16
C MET A 422 3.30 8.41 -19.74
N PRO A 423 3.29 7.40 -20.63
CA PRO A 423 2.98 6.06 -20.20
C PRO A 423 4.06 5.65 -19.21
N TYR A 424 3.66 5.34 -17.98
CA TYR A 424 4.47 4.55 -17.08
C TYR A 424 4.77 3.21 -17.78
N ARG A 425 5.91 3.16 -18.48
CA ARG A 425 6.51 1.89 -18.90
C ARG A 425 7.11 1.27 -17.64
N CYS A 426 6.37 0.31 -17.08
CA CYS A 426 6.97 -0.72 -16.26
C CYS A 426 8.15 -1.30 -17.04
N GLY A 427 9.33 -1.35 -16.43
CA GLY A 427 10.58 -1.75 -17.06
C GLY A 427 10.54 -3.21 -17.50
N ALA A 428 10.01 -3.48 -18.69
CA ALA A 428 10.40 -4.61 -19.50
C ALA A 428 11.45 -4.12 -20.49
N SER A 429 12.68 -4.62 -20.33
CA SER A 429 13.81 -4.41 -21.21
C SER A 429 13.42 -4.62 -22.68
N ASN A 430 13.39 -3.56 -23.49
CA ASN A 430 13.39 -3.67 -24.94
C ASN A 430 14.83 -3.92 -25.40
N ILE A 431 15.08 -5.15 -25.81
CA ILE A 431 16.21 -5.53 -26.66
C ILE A 431 15.99 -4.82 -28.01
N GLN A 432 16.84 -3.84 -28.33
CA GLN A 432 16.91 -3.27 -29.68
C GLN A 432 17.61 -4.28 -30.60
N GLY A 433 16.82 -5.11 -31.27
CA GLY A 433 17.20 -5.77 -32.53
C GLY A 433 17.00 -4.79 -33.68
N ARG A 434 18.07 -4.50 -34.41
CA ARG A 434 18.05 -3.76 -35.69
C ARG A 434 17.16 -4.48 -36.70
N LEU A 435 16.14 -3.81 -37.23
CA LEU A 435 15.65 -4.04 -38.60
C LEU A 435 15.10 -2.72 -39.13
N GLY A 436 15.82 -2.14 -40.09
CA GLY A 436 15.42 -0.93 -40.78
C GLY A 436 14.38 -1.24 -41.85
N PHE A 437 13.33 -0.41 -41.89
CA PHE A 437 12.50 -0.25 -43.08
C PHE A 437 12.42 1.24 -43.43
N ARG A 438 13.04 1.58 -44.57
CA ARG A 438 12.93 2.86 -45.27
C ARG A 438 11.51 2.97 -45.85
N ILE A 439 10.79 4.03 -45.49
CA ILE A 439 9.60 4.44 -46.24
C ILE A 439 10.04 5.47 -47.28
N ARG A 440 9.91 5.11 -48.56
CA ARG A 440 10.02 6.00 -49.72
C ARG A 440 8.76 6.87 -49.78
N THR A 441 8.94 8.19 -49.75
CA THR A 441 7.95 9.17 -50.19
C THR A 441 8.02 9.34 -51.72
N LYS A 442 6.89 9.20 -52.41
CA LYS A 442 6.61 9.79 -53.74
C LYS A 442 5.39 10.68 -53.53
N GLY A 443 5.54 12.01 -53.59
CA GLY A 443 5.22 12.87 -54.76
C GLY A 443 3.79 13.40 -54.55
N SER A 444 3.37 14.64 -54.77
CA SER A 444 3.77 15.86 -55.53
C SER A 444 2.65 16.88 -55.16
N PHE A 445 2.76 18.21 -55.08
CA PHE A 445 3.58 19.27 -55.66
C PHE A 445 3.89 20.31 -54.58
#